data_AF-A0A2H5RLL0-F1
#
_entry.id   AF-A0A2H5RLL0-F1
#
_cell.length_a   1.000
_cell.length_b   1.000
_cell.length_c   1.000
_cell.angle_alpha   90.00
_cell.angle_beta   90.00
_cell.angle_gamma   90.00
#
_symmetry.space_group_name_H-M   'P 1'
#
loop_
_entity.id
_entity.type
_entity.pdbx_description
1 polymer ?
#
loop_
_entity_poly.entity_id
_entity_poly.type
_entity_poly.pdbx_seq_one_letter_code
_entity_poly.pdbx_strand_id
1 'polypeptide(L)'
;MSYGENKLINNALNRSYALIDSNIHNDIQKQYEFRKQILLDDESLTENEKSEAIIIIAKNYDLNKLTFNEGTKRICENCNQECLAVTYCEYCVRNYLKAKFSNWTSGNVIIDNLIQECQMKTIKPSLIPEWIPYNNLENIEYLTKGGFSEIYTAIWINGNFTEWDSEGNN
;
A
#
# COMPACT_ATOMS: atom_id res chain seq x y z
N MET A 1 5.22 3.79 -7.38
CA MET A 1 6.22 3.17 -6.49
C MET A 1 7.03 4.32 -5.91
N SER A 2 6.93 4.56 -4.60
CA SER A 2 7.92 5.41 -3.92
C SER A 2 9.18 4.56 -3.81
N TYR A 3 10.12 4.77 -4.72
CA TYR A 3 11.45 4.19 -4.60
C TYR A 3 12.07 4.79 -3.33
N GLY A 4 12.48 3.95 -2.38
CA GLY A 4 13.22 4.43 -1.21
C GLY A 4 14.41 5.26 -1.67
N GLU A 5 14.80 6.27 -0.88
CA GLU A 5 15.95 7.15 -1.18
C GLU A 5 17.28 6.38 -1.30
N ASN A 6 17.28 5.07 -1.00
CA ASN A 6 18.44 4.20 -1.11
C ASN A 6 18.71 3.74 -2.56
N LYS A 7 19.75 4.33 -3.16
CA LYS A 7 20.25 4.01 -4.50
C LYS A 7 20.67 2.54 -4.66
N LEU A 8 21.23 1.89 -3.63
CA LEU A 8 21.70 0.51 -3.70
C LEU A 8 20.52 -0.46 -3.87
N ILE A 9 19.48 -0.29 -3.05
CA ILE A 9 18.24 -1.07 -3.15
C ILE A 9 17.63 -0.90 -4.54
N ASN A 10 17.51 0.33 -5.03
CA ASN A 10 16.93 0.59 -6.36
C ASN A 10 17.73 -0.07 -7.49
N ASN A 11 19.07 -0.06 -7.39
CA ASN A 11 19.93 -0.75 -8.36
C ASN A 11 19.73 -2.27 -8.31
N ALA A 12 19.67 -2.87 -7.13
CA ALA A 12 19.42 -4.30 -6.95
C ALA A 12 18.04 -4.71 -7.45
N LEU A 13 17.01 -3.91 -7.16
CA LEU A 13 15.64 -4.12 -7.67
C LEU A 13 15.60 -4.10 -9.20
N ASN A 14 16.25 -3.13 -9.83
CA ASN A 14 16.31 -3.02 -11.30
C ASN A 14 17.09 -4.19 -11.92
N ARG A 15 18.23 -4.58 -11.32
CA ARG A 15 19.01 -5.76 -11.74
C ARG A 15 18.18 -7.03 -11.66
N SER A 16 17.53 -7.29 -10.51
CA SER A 16 16.69 -8.48 -10.32
C SER A 16 15.57 -8.57 -11.36
N TYR A 17 14.99 -7.42 -11.74
CA TYR A 17 13.95 -7.36 -12.76
C TYR A 17 14.49 -7.60 -14.17
N ALA A 18 15.64 -7.03 -14.51
CA ALA A 18 16.28 -7.20 -15.82
C ALA A 18 16.72 -8.65 -16.10
N LEU A 19 16.94 -9.45 -15.05
CA LEU A 19 17.32 -10.86 -15.15
C LEU A 19 16.15 -11.81 -15.39
N ILE A 20 14.90 -11.32 -15.40
CA ILE A 20 13.73 -12.17 -15.61
C ILE A 20 13.68 -12.65 -17.07
N ASP A 21 13.85 -13.95 -17.26
CA ASP A 21 13.47 -14.63 -18.50
C ASP A 21 11.96 -14.92 -18.49
N SER A 22 11.19 -14.32 -19.41
CA SER A 22 9.74 -14.48 -19.49
C SER A 22 9.28 -15.86 -19.97
N ASN A 23 10.16 -16.66 -20.59
CA ASN A 23 9.85 -18.04 -20.97
C ASN A 23 9.94 -18.98 -19.76
N ILE A 24 10.87 -18.71 -18.84
CA ILE A 24 11.10 -19.52 -17.63
C ILE A 24 10.19 -19.03 -16.49
N HIS A 25 10.20 -17.72 -16.23
CA HIS A 25 9.43 -17.05 -15.18
C HIS A 25 8.13 -16.50 -15.78
N ASN A 26 7.34 -17.39 -16.35
CA ASN A 26 6.15 -17.05 -17.15
C ASN A 26 4.90 -16.71 -16.32
N ASP A 27 4.97 -16.76 -14.99
CA ASP A 27 3.90 -16.35 -14.09
C ASP A 27 4.43 -15.50 -12.93
N ILE A 28 3.52 -14.74 -12.29
CA ILE A 28 3.87 -13.77 -11.25
C ILE A 28 4.51 -14.40 -10.01
N GLN A 29 4.17 -15.65 -9.67
CA GLN A 29 4.73 -16.35 -8.51
C GLN A 29 6.18 -16.75 -8.81
N LYS A 30 6.46 -17.31 -10.00
CA LYS A 30 7.84 -17.62 -10.41
C LYS A 30 8.72 -16.37 -10.49
N GLN A 31 8.18 -15.27 -11.02
CA GLN A 31 8.91 -14.00 -11.07
C GLN A 31 9.23 -13.47 -9.67
N TYR A 32 8.27 -13.56 -8.74
CA TYR A 32 8.47 -13.16 -7.35
C TYR A 32 9.56 -13.99 -6.66
N GLU A 33 9.48 -15.32 -6.71
CA GLU A 33 10.47 -16.19 -6.06
C GLU A 33 11.87 -16.03 -6.67
N PHE A 34 11.96 -15.93 -8.00
CA PHE A 34 13.24 -15.69 -8.67
C PHE A 34 13.87 -14.38 -8.22
N ARG A 35 13.12 -13.27 -8.25
CA ARG A 35 13.65 -11.97 -7.81
C ARG A 35 14.04 -11.98 -6.34
N LYS A 36 13.25 -12.63 -5.49
CA LYS A 36 13.54 -12.77 -4.06
C LYS A 36 14.88 -13.47 -3.84
N GLN A 37 15.14 -14.56 -4.57
CA GLN A 37 16.43 -15.25 -4.50
C GLN A 37 17.59 -14.36 -4.95
N ILE A 38 17.46 -13.68 -6.09
CA ILE A 38 18.49 -12.75 -6.59
C ILE A 38 18.82 -11.65 -5.57
N LEU A 39 17.82 -11.12 -4.88
CA LEU A 39 18.03 -10.09 -3.85
C LEU A 39 18.69 -10.65 -2.59
N LEU A 40 18.34 -11.87 -2.17
CA LEU A 40 18.97 -12.54 -1.02
C LEU A 40 20.45 -12.83 -1.27
N ASP A 41 20.79 -13.21 -2.50
CA ASP A 41 22.15 -13.53 -2.93
C ASP A 41 22.97 -12.29 -3.32
N ASP A 42 22.39 -11.09 -3.26
CA ASP A 42 23.06 -9.85 -3.64
C ASP A 42 24.09 -9.42 -2.59
N GLU A 43 25.36 -9.74 -2.83
CA GLU A 43 26.48 -9.36 -1.95
C GLU A 43 26.68 -7.84 -1.80
N SER A 44 26.08 -7.03 -2.69
CA SER A 44 26.17 -5.57 -2.59
C SER A 44 25.19 -4.95 -1.59
N LEU A 45 24.28 -5.75 -1.01
CA LEU A 45 23.31 -5.31 -0.02
C LEU A 45 23.65 -5.85 1.37
N THR A 46 23.44 -5.02 2.39
CA THR A 46 23.37 -5.47 3.79
C THR A 46 22.10 -6.28 4.05
N GLU A 47 22.05 -7.07 5.13
CA GLU A 47 20.85 -7.84 5.49
C GLU A 47 19.60 -6.97 5.70
N ASN A 48 19.78 -5.75 6.21
CA ASN A 48 18.68 -4.78 6.33
C ASN A 48 18.18 -4.32 4.96
N GLU A 49 19.10 -4.00 4.04
CA GLU A 49 18.74 -3.58 2.68
C GLU A 49 18.10 -4.70 1.87
N LYS A 50 18.55 -5.95 2.06
CA LYS A 50 17.90 -7.13 1.47
C LYS A 50 16.46 -7.26 1.98
N SER A 51 16.27 -7.13 3.29
CA SER A 51 14.94 -7.18 3.92
C SER A 51 14.01 -6.11 3.36
N GLU A 52 14.50 -4.87 3.23
CA GLU A 52 13.75 -3.76 2.64
C GLU A 52 13.42 -4.02 1.16
N ALA A 53 14.38 -4.48 0.36
CA ALA A 53 14.15 -4.81 -1.04
C ALA A 53 13.11 -5.93 -1.21
N ILE A 54 13.13 -6.95 -0.34
CA ILE A 54 12.16 -8.04 -0.32
C ILE A 54 10.76 -7.52 0.02
N ILE A 55 10.63 -6.65 1.01
CA ILE A 55 9.35 -6.00 1.36
C ILE A 55 8.80 -5.23 0.15
N ILE A 56 9.66 -4.50 -0.58
CA ILE A 56 9.25 -3.74 -1.77
C ILE A 56 8.70 -4.66 -2.85
N ILE A 57 9.41 -5.75 -3.20
CA ILE A 57 8.90 -6.68 -4.23
C ILE A 57 7.66 -7.44 -3.76
N ALA A 58 7.55 -7.74 -2.47
CA ALA A 58 6.39 -8.41 -1.89
C ALA A 58 5.14 -7.51 -1.92
N LYS A 59 5.27 -6.21 -1.62
CA LYS A 59 4.18 -5.22 -1.77
C LYS A 59 3.66 -5.13 -3.21
N ASN A 60 4.56 -5.22 -4.20
CA ASN A 60 4.17 -5.24 -5.62
C ASN A 60 3.52 -6.58 -6.00
N TYR A 61 4.05 -7.68 -5.47
CA TYR A 61 3.49 -9.01 -5.68
C TYR A 61 2.05 -9.09 -5.14
N ASP A 62 1.81 -8.63 -3.92
CA ASP A 62 0.48 -8.55 -3.32
C ASP A 62 -0.49 -7.71 -4.14
N LEU A 63 -0.05 -6.55 -4.63
CA LEU A 63 -0.87 -5.70 -5.48
C LEU A 63 -1.31 -6.42 -6.75
N ASN A 64 -0.40 -7.15 -7.41
CA ASN A 64 -0.74 -7.94 -8.59
C ASN A 64 -1.77 -9.04 -8.25
N LYS A 65 -1.52 -9.83 -7.20
CA LYS A 65 -2.44 -10.89 -6.77
C LYS A 65 -3.83 -10.36 -6.48
N LEU A 66 -3.94 -9.24 -5.77
CA LEU A 66 -5.22 -8.64 -5.41
C LEU A 66 -5.93 -8.01 -6.61
N THR A 67 -5.18 -7.40 -7.53
CA THR A 67 -5.74 -6.76 -8.73
C THR A 67 -6.32 -7.79 -9.70
N PHE A 68 -5.60 -8.89 -9.94
CA PHE A 68 -6.04 -9.96 -10.84
C PHE A 68 -6.86 -11.05 -10.13
N ASN A 69 -6.94 -10.99 -8.79
CA ASN A 69 -7.57 -12.02 -7.95
C ASN A 69 -6.99 -13.43 -8.23
N GLU A 70 -5.66 -13.50 -8.35
CA GLU A 70 -4.92 -14.69 -8.77
C GLU A 70 -3.79 -15.04 -7.78
N GLY A 71 -3.36 -16.31 -7.85
CA GLY A 71 -2.27 -16.85 -7.04
C GLY A 71 -2.75 -17.58 -5.78
N THR A 72 -1.79 -18.11 -5.03
CA THR A 72 -2.07 -18.96 -3.86
C THR A 72 -2.63 -18.15 -2.71
N LYS A 73 -3.78 -18.56 -2.16
CA LYS A 73 -4.33 -17.98 -0.93
C LYS A 73 -3.63 -18.57 0.30
N ARG A 74 -3.62 -17.81 1.39
CA ARG A 74 -3.19 -18.28 2.72
C ARG A 74 -4.30 -18.02 3.73
N ILE A 75 -4.29 -18.77 4.83
CA ILE A 75 -5.15 -18.44 5.97
C ILE A 75 -4.47 -17.35 6.79
N CYS A 76 -5.16 -16.25 7.01
CA CYS A 76 -4.70 -15.20 7.92
C CYS A 76 -4.81 -15.68 9.37
N GLU A 77 -3.72 -15.60 10.11
CA GLU A 77 -3.67 -15.98 11.53
C GLU A 77 -4.49 -15.07 12.46
N ASN A 78 -4.76 -13.82 12.05
CA ASN A 78 -5.49 -12.86 12.87
C ASN A 78 -7.02 -12.98 12.72
N CYS A 79 -7.51 -13.27 11.52
CA CYS A 79 -8.95 -13.30 11.24
C CYS A 79 -9.47 -14.65 10.74
N ASN A 80 -8.60 -15.65 10.56
CA ASN A 80 -8.91 -16.97 10.03
C ASN A 80 -9.59 -16.99 8.65
N GLN A 81 -9.47 -15.90 7.87
CA GLN A 81 -9.99 -15.84 6.50
C GLN A 81 -8.90 -16.19 5.48
N GLU A 82 -9.31 -16.79 4.36
CA GLU A 82 -8.44 -16.96 3.20
C GLU A 82 -8.15 -15.60 2.54
N CYS A 83 -6.90 -15.17 2.57
CA CYS A 83 -6.43 -13.92 1.98
C CYS A 83 -5.36 -14.15 0.91
N LEU A 84 -5.26 -13.21 -0.04
CA LEU A 84 -4.30 -13.27 -1.14
C LEU A 84 -2.97 -12.60 -0.81
N ALA A 85 -3.00 -11.47 -0.10
CA ALA A 85 -1.78 -10.74 0.22
C ALA A 85 -0.89 -11.52 1.21
N VAL A 86 0.42 -11.43 1.01
CA VAL A 86 1.46 -12.05 1.84
C VAL A 86 1.91 -11.08 2.93
N THR A 87 2.09 -9.79 2.60
CA THR A 87 2.64 -8.78 3.51
C THR A 87 1.62 -8.22 4.50
N TYR A 88 0.31 -8.38 4.22
CA TYR A 88 -0.78 -8.02 5.12
C TYR A 88 -2.01 -8.88 4.80
N CYS A 89 -3.12 -8.65 5.49
CA CYS A 89 -4.41 -9.26 5.16
C CYS A 89 -5.41 -8.18 4.75
N GLU A 90 -5.90 -8.24 3.51
CA GLU A 90 -6.85 -7.28 2.96
C GLU A 90 -8.17 -7.23 3.76
N TYR A 91 -8.56 -8.34 4.39
CA TYR A 91 -9.74 -8.37 5.25
C TYR A 91 -9.51 -7.74 6.62
N CYS A 92 -8.34 -7.96 7.24
CA CYS A 92 -8.00 -7.30 8.51
C CYS A 92 -8.02 -5.78 8.35
N VAL A 93 -7.43 -5.27 7.26
CA VAL A 93 -7.45 -3.83 6.92
C VAL A 93 -8.90 -3.32 6.82
N ARG A 94 -9.74 -4.00 6.02
CA ARG A 94 -11.16 -3.60 5.84
C ARG A 94 -11.95 -3.66 7.14
N ASN A 95 -11.74 -4.69 7.97
CA ASN A 95 -12.42 -4.84 9.26
C ASN A 95 -12.04 -3.71 10.22
N TYR A 96 -10.75 -3.34 10.25
CA TYR A 96 -10.29 -2.20 11.04
C TYR A 96 -10.88 -0.88 10.56
N LEU A 97 -10.89 -0.63 9.24
CA LEU A 97 -11.51 0.56 8.67
C LEU A 97 -12.99 0.63 9.05
N LYS A 98 -13.71 -0.48 8.88
CA LYS A 98 -15.13 -0.60 9.23
C LYS A 98 -15.40 -0.27 10.70
N ALA A 99 -14.53 -0.71 11.61
CA ALA A 99 -14.65 -0.39 13.03
C ALA A 99 -14.46 1.12 13.33
N LYS A 100 -13.74 1.85 12.46
CA LYS A 100 -13.53 3.29 12.56
C LYS A 100 -14.60 4.15 11.87
N PHE A 101 -15.57 3.57 11.16
CA PHE A 101 -16.57 4.35 10.40
C PHE A 101 -17.41 5.30 11.27
N SER A 102 -17.65 4.97 12.53
CA SER A 102 -18.37 5.85 13.47
C SER A 102 -17.51 6.97 14.05
N ASN A 103 -16.19 6.95 13.83
CA ASN A 103 -15.26 7.89 14.48
C ASN A 103 -15.07 9.19 13.69
N TRP A 104 -15.59 9.25 12.47
CA TRP A 104 -15.52 10.44 11.62
C TRP A 104 -16.79 10.58 10.78
N THR A 105 -17.07 11.81 10.36
CA THR A 105 -18.10 12.14 9.37
C THR A 105 -17.68 13.41 8.66
N SER A 106 -18.05 13.53 7.38
CA SER A 106 -17.94 14.77 6.62
C SER A 106 -19.08 15.76 6.88
N GLY A 107 -20.10 15.34 7.64
CA GLY A 107 -21.37 16.06 7.72
C GLY A 107 -22.26 15.86 6.48
N ASN A 108 -21.80 15.10 5.48
CA ASN A 108 -22.56 14.75 4.28
C ASN A 108 -22.64 13.23 4.11
N VAL A 109 -23.83 12.68 4.33
CA VAL A 109 -24.08 11.23 4.28
C VAL A 109 -23.74 10.60 2.93
N ILE A 110 -23.87 11.34 1.83
CA ILE A 110 -23.55 10.83 0.49
C ILE A 110 -22.03 10.65 0.34
N ILE A 111 -21.25 11.62 0.83
CA ILE A 111 -19.78 11.57 0.81
C ILE A 111 -19.29 10.48 1.76
N ASP A 112 -19.86 10.41 2.97
CA ASP A 112 -19.49 9.40 3.96
C ASP A 112 -19.72 7.98 3.41
N ASN A 113 -20.89 7.73 2.83
CA ASN A 113 -21.20 6.44 2.21
C ASN A 113 -20.23 6.10 1.08
N LEU A 114 -19.90 7.07 0.20
CA LEU A 114 -18.95 6.85 -0.89
C LEU A 114 -17.56 6.46 -0.37
N ILE A 115 -17.05 7.19 0.63
CA ILE A 115 -15.74 6.91 1.22
C ILE A 115 -15.74 5.53 1.87
N GLN A 116 -16.76 5.21 2.67
CA GLN A 116 -16.89 3.89 3.33
C GLN A 116 -16.96 2.74 2.31
N GLU A 117 -17.73 2.89 1.23
CA GLU A 117 -17.79 1.88 0.16
C GLU A 117 -16.44 1.67 -0.52
N CYS A 118 -15.69 2.74 -0.78
CA CYS A 118 -14.35 2.65 -1.35
C CYS A 118 -13.37 1.99 -0.37
N GLN A 119 -13.43 2.34 0.92
CA GLN A 119 -12.62 1.71 1.97
C GLN A 119 -12.88 0.21 2.08
N MET A 120 -14.14 -0.24 1.95
CA MET A 120 -14.49 -1.67 1.95
C MET A 120 -14.01 -2.44 0.72
N LYS A 121 -13.66 -1.73 -0.37
CA LYS A 121 -13.13 -2.31 -1.61
C LYS A 121 -11.61 -2.12 -1.74
N THR A 122 -10.95 -1.54 -0.74
CA THR A 122 -9.50 -1.29 -0.82
C THR A 122 -8.71 -2.59 -0.99
N ILE A 123 -7.69 -2.52 -1.81
CA ILE A 123 -6.75 -3.62 -2.12
C ILE A 123 -5.31 -3.26 -1.74
N LYS A 124 -5.08 -2.11 -1.11
CA LYS A 124 -3.75 -1.70 -0.63
C LYS A 124 -3.88 -0.60 0.41
N PRO A 125 -3.12 -0.67 1.53
CA PRO A 125 -2.99 0.41 2.50
C PRO A 125 -2.88 1.82 1.88
N SER A 126 -1.92 2.01 0.98
CA SER A 126 -1.66 3.31 0.34
C SER A 126 -2.73 3.79 -0.66
N LEU A 127 -3.80 3.01 -0.88
CA LEU A 127 -4.92 3.36 -1.78
C LEU A 127 -6.22 3.59 -1.00
N ILE A 128 -6.17 3.55 0.33
CA ILE A 128 -7.32 3.81 1.18
C ILE A 128 -7.72 5.29 1.03
N PRO A 129 -8.96 5.61 0.64
CA PRO A 129 -9.44 6.98 0.69
C PRO A 129 -9.63 7.39 2.16
N GLU A 130 -9.17 8.59 2.51
CA GLU A 130 -9.19 9.11 3.87
C GLU A 130 -10.05 10.38 3.95
N TRP A 131 -10.90 10.46 4.98
CA TRP A 131 -11.56 11.70 5.34
C TRP A 131 -10.64 12.52 6.24
N ILE A 132 -10.33 13.75 5.83
CA ILE A 132 -9.48 14.67 6.59
C ILE A 132 -10.36 15.76 7.20
N PRO A 133 -10.56 15.77 8.52
CA PRO A 133 -11.25 16.86 9.19
C PRO A 133 -10.54 18.19 8.94
N TYR A 134 -11.28 19.26 8.72
CA TYR A 134 -10.70 20.58 8.44
C TYR A 134 -9.74 21.05 9.56
N ASN A 135 -10.04 20.69 10.82
CA ASN A 135 -9.19 21.03 11.97
C ASN A 135 -7.84 20.29 11.98
N ASN A 136 -7.62 19.31 11.09
CA ASN A 136 -6.36 18.62 10.92
C ASN A 136 -5.50 19.24 9.80
N LEU A 137 -5.93 20.39 9.26
CA LEU A 137 -5.22 21.17 8.26
C LEU A 137 -4.67 22.44 8.89
N GLU A 138 -3.37 22.70 8.70
CA GLU A 138 -2.66 23.89 9.15
C GLU A 138 -2.11 24.69 7.97
N ASN A 139 -1.74 25.94 8.23
CA ASN A 139 -1.14 26.84 7.23
C ASN A 139 -1.94 26.87 5.92
N ILE A 140 -3.26 27.06 6.06
CA ILE A 140 -4.19 27.09 4.93
C ILE A 140 -3.99 28.41 4.19
N GLU A 141 -3.40 28.34 3.02
CA GLU A 141 -3.03 29.47 2.18
C GLU A 141 -3.79 29.42 0.86
N TYR A 142 -4.29 30.56 0.42
CA TYR A 142 -4.92 30.67 -0.89
C TYR A 142 -3.84 30.50 -1.97
N LEU A 143 -4.08 29.58 -2.91
CA LEU A 143 -3.20 29.34 -4.05
C LEU A 143 -3.70 30.08 -5.29
N THR A 144 -4.93 29.80 -5.73
CA THR A 144 -5.51 30.39 -6.93
C THR A 144 -7.02 30.15 -7.02
N LYS A 145 -7.67 30.72 -8.03
CA LYS A 145 -9.08 30.49 -8.35
C LYS A 145 -9.19 29.91 -9.75
N GLY A 146 -9.78 28.73 -9.85
CA GLY A 146 -10.14 28.10 -11.12
C GLY A 146 -11.54 28.49 -11.58
N GLY A 147 -12.02 27.83 -12.65
CA GLY A 147 -13.35 28.11 -13.21
C GLY A 147 -14.51 27.79 -12.27
N PHE A 148 -14.35 26.86 -11.34
CA PHE A 148 -15.43 26.35 -10.48
C PHE A 148 -15.17 26.47 -8.98
N SER A 149 -13.95 26.80 -8.56
CA SER A 149 -13.58 26.82 -7.15
C SER A 149 -12.34 27.65 -6.86
N GLU A 150 -12.17 28.00 -5.60
CA GLU A 150 -10.92 28.51 -5.04
C GLU A 150 -10.08 27.31 -4.58
N ILE A 151 -8.77 27.40 -4.77
CA ILE A 151 -7.80 26.34 -4.49
C ILE A 151 -6.90 26.85 -3.39
N TYR A 152 -6.70 26.02 -2.36
CA TYR A 152 -5.88 26.30 -1.20
C TYR A 152 -4.79 25.23 -1.06
N THR A 153 -3.65 25.61 -0.51
CA THR A 153 -2.64 24.69 0.01
C THR A 153 -2.76 24.61 1.52
N ALA A 154 -2.47 23.44 2.09
CA ALA A 154 -2.48 23.23 3.52
C ALA A 154 -1.49 22.13 3.91
N ILE A 155 -1.04 22.15 5.15
CA ILE A 155 -0.27 21.07 5.78
C ILE A 155 -1.24 20.13 6.48
N TRP A 156 -1.16 18.84 6.20
CA TRP A 156 -1.91 17.82 6.92
C TRP A 156 -1.09 17.32 8.11
N ILE A 157 -1.51 17.68 9.32
CA ILE A 157 -0.75 17.49 10.57
C ILE A 157 -0.40 16.01 10.81
N ASN A 158 -1.35 15.11 10.58
CA ASN A 158 -1.19 13.68 10.90
C ASN A 158 -0.56 12.87 9.76
N GLY A 159 -0.37 13.48 8.59
CA GLY A 159 0.08 12.77 7.39
C GLY A 159 -0.93 11.72 6.91
N ASN A 160 -0.56 11.03 5.83
CA ASN A 160 -1.41 10.02 5.19
C ASN A 160 -1.13 8.60 5.69
N PHE A 161 -2.13 7.74 5.61
CA PHE A 161 -1.99 6.32 5.89
C PHE A 161 -1.13 5.65 4.80
N THR A 162 0.09 5.25 5.15
CA THR A 162 1.05 4.67 4.19
C THR A 162 1.19 3.16 4.33
N GLU A 163 1.13 2.64 5.55
CA GLU A 163 1.39 1.24 5.88
C GLU A 163 0.36 0.68 6.85
N TRP A 164 0.20 -0.65 6.82
CA TRP A 164 -0.67 -1.37 7.74
C TRP A 164 0.18 -1.97 8.86
N ASP A 165 0.00 -1.48 10.08
CA ASP A 165 0.44 -2.09 11.32
C ASP A 165 -0.69 -2.93 11.94
N SER A 166 -0.48 -4.23 12.09
CA SER A 166 -1.42 -5.13 12.77
C SER A 166 -1.58 -4.85 14.26
N GLU A 167 -0.64 -4.14 14.90
CA GLU A 167 -0.70 -3.77 16.31
C GLU A 167 -1.61 -2.55 16.56
N GLY A 168 -2.10 -1.92 15.49
CA GLY A 168 -3.08 -0.84 15.60
C GLY A 168 -2.48 0.52 15.92
N ASN A 169 -1.16 0.70 15.79
CA ASN A 169 -0.50 2.00 15.95
C ASN A 169 -0.66 2.91 14.71
N ASN A 170 -1.59 2.59 13.81
CA ASN A 170 -1.90 3.39 12.61
C ASN A 170 -2.93 4.50 12.85
#